data_AF-A0A9W8GT95-F1
#
_entry.id   AF-A0A9W8GT95-F1
#
_cell.length_a   1.000
_cell.length_b   1.000
_cell.length_c   1.000
_cell.angle_alpha   90.00
_cell.angle_beta   90.00
_cell.angle_gamma   90.00
#
_symmetry.space_group_name_H-M   'P 1'
#
loop_
_entity.id
_entity.type
_entity.pdbx_description
1 polymer ?
#
loop_
_entity_poly.entity_id
_entity_poly.type
_entity_poly.pdbx_seq_one_letter_code
_entity_poly.pdbx_strand_id
1 'polypeptide(L)'
;MKYLLVDVNGHEHIVNYGICGSKYLRQLGFSNKTCELIESTVLTKSYIGATDPAYRKNLKRTIFLADYWRIPLSDTEKSEFEKDPLLEQKIQLTKWEVATAKTTKDRPPASDTYRDMAIRNVSMSTKILD
;
A
#
# COMPACT_ATOMS: atom_id res chain seq x y z
N MET A 1 -12.13 -18.11 2.57
CA MET A 1 -10.85 -17.53 2.12
C MET A 1 -10.19 -16.86 3.33
N LYS A 2 -9.09 -17.43 3.85
CA LYS A 2 -8.45 -17.02 5.12
C LYS A 2 -7.47 -15.89 4.81
N TYR A 3 -7.78 -14.66 5.23
CA TYR A 3 -6.95 -13.47 5.01
C TYR A 3 -5.95 -13.21 6.14
N LEU A 4 -5.64 -14.22 6.96
CA LEU A 4 -4.80 -14.08 8.14
C LEU A 4 -3.56 -14.96 8.04
N LEU A 5 -2.40 -14.35 8.26
CA LEU A 5 -1.15 -15.04 8.57
C LEU A 5 -0.83 -14.83 10.04
N VAL A 6 -0.32 -15.87 10.69
CA VAL A 6 0.15 -15.78 12.07
C VAL A 6 1.68 -15.74 12.03
N ASP A 7 2.29 -14.72 12.63
CA ASP A 7 3.75 -14.64 12.69
C ASP A 7 4.34 -15.62 13.72
N VAL A 8 5.67 -15.73 13.76
CA VAL A 8 6.39 -16.61 14.69
C VAL A 8 6.15 -16.30 16.17
N ASN A 9 5.54 -15.15 16.49
CA ASN A 9 5.18 -14.73 17.84
C ASN A 9 3.66 -14.88 18.11
N GLY A 10 2.90 -15.45 17.17
CA GLY A 10 1.46 -15.65 17.31
C GLY A 10 0.60 -14.46 16.91
N HIS A 11 1.15 -13.38 16.32
CA HIS A 11 0.34 -12.24 15.91
C HIS A 11 -0.35 -12.49 14.58
N GLU A 12 -1.63 -12.13 14.52
CA GLU A 12 -2.45 -12.19 13.32
C GLU A 12 -2.22 -10.98 12.40
N HIS A 13 -1.97 -11.25 11.12
CA HIS A 13 -1.69 -10.26 10.09
C HIS A 13 -2.70 -10.39 8.95
N ILE A 14 -3.40 -9.32 8.62
CA ILE A 14 -4.25 -9.31 7.43
C ILE A 14 -3.33 -9.30 6.21
N VAL A 15 -3.43 -10.33 5.37
CA VAL A 15 -2.49 -10.58 4.27
C VAL A 15 -2.78 -9.65 3.09
N ASN A 16 -4.03 -9.24 2.93
CA ASN A 16 -4.57 -8.43 1.81
C ASN A 16 -5.10 -7.05 2.24
N TYR A 17 -4.49 -6.41 3.24
CA TYR A 17 -5.00 -5.14 3.77
C TYR A 17 -5.14 -4.04 2.70
N GLY A 18 -4.23 -3.98 1.72
CA GLY A 18 -4.33 -3.04 0.60
C GLY A 18 -5.59 -3.27 -0.25
N ILE A 19 -5.88 -4.52 -0.62
CA ILE A 19 -7.08 -4.88 -1.39
C ILE A 19 -8.35 -4.64 -0.57
N CYS A 20 -8.38 -5.07 0.69
CA CYS A 20 -9.53 -4.87 1.57
C CYS A 20 -9.81 -3.38 1.79
N GLY A 21 -8.77 -2.58 2.05
CA GLY A 21 -8.86 -1.13 2.21
C GLY A 21 -9.32 -0.43 0.94
N SER A 22 -8.76 -0.78 -0.23
CA SER A 22 -9.19 -0.27 -1.54
C SER A 22 -10.67 -0.54 -1.78
N LYS A 23 -11.15 -1.78 -1.57
CA LYS A 23 -12.56 -2.13 -1.75
C LYS A 23 -13.48 -1.32 -0.84
N TYR A 24 -13.09 -1.15 0.43
CA TYR A 24 -13.86 -0.34 1.37
C TYR A 24 -13.92 1.14 0.95
N LEU A 25 -12.78 1.71 0.53
CA LEU A 25 -12.73 3.11 0.06
C LEU A 25 -13.55 3.33 -1.22
N ARG A 26 -13.55 2.37 -2.16
CA ARG A 26 -14.41 2.43 -3.35
C ARG A 26 -15.89 2.46 -2.97
N GLN A 27 -16.31 1.65 -1.99
CA GLN A 27 -17.71 1.66 -1.50
C GLN A 27 -18.10 3.00 -0.87
N LEU A 28 -17.15 3.71 -0.27
CA LEU A 28 -17.35 5.05 0.28
C LEU A 28 -17.29 6.16 -0.78
N GLY A 29 -17.01 5.85 -2.04
CA GLY A 29 -16.97 6.82 -3.15
C GLY A 29 -15.65 7.55 -3.31
N PHE A 30 -14.54 7.04 -2.75
CA PHE A 30 -13.22 7.61 -3.02
C PHE A 30 -12.81 7.43 -4.49
N SER A 31 -11.97 8.33 -4.99
CA SER A 31 -11.48 8.28 -6.36
C SER A 31 -10.77 6.97 -6.69
N ASN A 32 -10.85 6.53 -7.95
CA ASN A 32 -10.13 5.36 -8.45
C ASN A 32 -8.63 5.46 -8.18
N LYS A 33 -8.04 6.63 -8.42
CA LYS A 33 -6.62 6.90 -8.14
C LYS A 33 -6.26 6.60 -6.69
N THR A 34 -7.02 7.12 -5.71
CA THR A 34 -6.77 6.85 -4.29
C THR A 34 -6.84 5.35 -3.98
N CYS A 35 -7.85 4.67 -4.51
CA CYS A 35 -8.05 3.25 -4.25
C CYS A 35 -6.92 2.39 -4.86
N GLU A 36 -6.49 2.69 -6.08
CA GLU A 36 -5.36 2.02 -6.75
C GLU A 36 -4.03 2.22 -6.03
N LEU A 37 -3.78 3.42 -5.49
CA LEU A 37 -2.58 3.68 -4.69
C LEU A 37 -2.56 2.80 -3.43
N ILE A 38 -3.67 2.71 -2.70
CA ILE A 38 -3.78 1.86 -1.48
C ILE A 38 -3.66 0.37 -1.82
N GLU A 39 -4.34 -0.08 -2.87
CA GLU A 39 -4.31 -1.48 -3.32
C GLU A 39 -2.91 -1.94 -3.69
N SER A 40 -2.14 -1.07 -4.34
CA SER A 40 -0.82 -1.40 -4.87
C SER A 40 0.30 -1.50 -3.84
N THR A 41 0.06 -1.12 -2.58
CA THR A 41 1.11 -1.03 -1.55
C THR A 41 1.88 -2.34 -1.33
N VAL A 42 1.20 -3.48 -1.35
CA VAL A 42 1.84 -4.82 -1.23
C VAL A 42 2.69 -5.15 -2.45
N LEU A 43 2.15 -4.95 -3.66
CA LEU A 43 2.89 -5.21 -4.92
C LEU A 43 4.08 -4.26 -5.07
N THR A 44 3.93 -3.00 -4.66
CA THR A 44 5.00 -2.00 -4.73
C THR A 44 6.17 -2.34 -3.82
N LYS A 45 5.92 -2.90 -2.62
CA LYS A 45 6.99 -3.44 -1.76
C LYS A 45 7.77 -4.55 -2.45
N SER A 46 7.06 -5.39 -3.21
CA SER A 46 7.64 -6.48 -3.99
C SER A 46 8.56 -5.95 -5.08
N TYR A 47 8.09 -4.94 -5.82
CA TYR A 47 8.87 -4.24 -6.84
C TYR A 47 10.11 -3.58 -6.24
N ILE A 48 9.97 -2.75 -5.20
CA ILE A 48 11.11 -2.07 -4.56
C ILE A 48 12.12 -3.11 -4.01
N GLY A 49 11.65 -4.20 -3.42
CA GLY A 49 12.53 -5.26 -2.91
C GLY A 49 13.28 -6.02 -4.01
N ALA A 50 12.75 -6.07 -5.23
CA ALA A 50 13.39 -6.65 -6.40
C ALA A 50 14.38 -5.69 -7.07
N THR A 51 14.14 -4.37 -7.01
CA THR A 51 14.99 -3.34 -7.65
C THR A 51 16.02 -2.72 -6.73
N ASP A 52 15.86 -2.81 -5.40
CA ASP A 52 16.78 -2.24 -4.40
C ASP A 52 17.09 -3.26 -3.27
N PRO A 53 18.19 -4.03 -3.40
CA PRO A 53 18.63 -4.98 -2.39
C PRO A 53 18.96 -4.35 -1.02
N ALA A 54 19.39 -3.08 -0.99
CA ALA A 54 19.67 -2.37 0.25
C ALA A 54 18.37 -1.99 0.98
N TYR A 55 17.30 -1.69 0.23
CA TYR A 55 15.95 -1.51 0.76
C TYR A 55 15.39 -2.84 1.32
N ARG A 56 15.63 -3.96 0.65
CA ARG A 56 15.25 -5.30 1.15
C ARG A 56 15.84 -5.60 2.53
N LYS A 57 17.10 -5.26 2.79
CA LYS A 57 17.74 -5.46 4.10
C LYS A 57 17.07 -4.64 5.23
N ASN A 58 16.42 -3.55 4.86
CA ASN A 58 15.76 -2.60 5.76
C ASN A 58 14.28 -2.91 6.00
N LEU A 59 13.71 -3.95 5.38
CA LEU A 59 12.31 -4.39 5.53
C LEU A 59 12.11 -5.46 6.62
N LYS A 60 13.03 -5.59 7.59
CA LYS A 60 12.96 -6.63 8.63
C LYS A 60 11.62 -6.57 9.36
N ARG A 61 10.92 -7.72 9.37
CA ARG A 61 9.55 -8.03 9.86
C ARG A 61 8.43 -8.00 8.81
N THR A 62 8.44 -7.10 7.82
CA THR A 62 7.45 -7.11 6.72
C THR A 62 7.74 -8.20 5.67
N ILE A 63 9.00 -8.64 5.57
CA ILE A 63 9.48 -9.69 4.65
C ILE A 63 8.83 -11.06 4.93
N PHE A 64 8.32 -11.33 6.12
CA PHE A 64 7.64 -12.61 6.39
C PHE A 64 6.37 -12.80 5.54
N LEU A 65 5.71 -11.71 5.13
CA LEU A 65 4.64 -11.77 4.15
C LEU A 65 5.19 -11.83 2.72
N ALA A 66 6.36 -11.27 2.45
CA ALA A 66 6.93 -11.21 1.10
C ALA A 66 7.18 -12.58 0.47
N ASP A 67 7.68 -13.54 1.24
CA ASP A 67 7.89 -14.92 0.76
C ASP A 67 6.55 -15.65 0.48
N TYR A 68 5.45 -15.20 1.09
CA TYR A 68 4.08 -15.65 0.76
C TYR A 68 3.54 -14.99 -0.52
N TRP A 69 4.13 -13.87 -0.93
CA TRP A 69 3.68 -13.00 -2.02
C TRP A 69 4.68 -12.95 -3.18
N ARG A 70 5.03 -14.08 -3.82
CA ARG A 70 5.81 -14.14 -5.10
C ARG A 70 6.92 -13.06 -5.22
N ILE A 71 7.72 -12.86 -4.17
CA ILE A 71 8.88 -11.97 -4.19
C ILE A 71 10.14 -12.80 -4.43
N PRO A 72 11.03 -12.38 -5.34
CA PRO A 72 10.95 -11.16 -6.17
C PRO A 72 10.02 -11.31 -7.40
N LEU A 73 9.51 -10.18 -7.90
CA LEU A 73 8.84 -10.12 -9.21
C LEU A 73 9.82 -10.55 -10.31
N SER A 74 9.32 -11.32 -11.29
CA SER A 74 10.04 -11.63 -12.53
C SER A 74 10.31 -10.37 -13.35
N ASP A 75 11.24 -10.45 -14.32
CA ASP A 75 11.56 -9.32 -15.21
C ASP A 75 10.33 -8.85 -16.01
N THR A 76 9.47 -9.79 -16.44
CA THR A 76 8.20 -9.47 -17.10
C THR A 76 7.24 -8.74 -16.17
N GLU A 77 7.05 -9.23 -14.94
CA GLU A 77 6.17 -8.58 -13.96
C GLU A 77 6.68 -7.18 -13.56
N LYS A 78 8.00 -6.97 -13.50
CA LYS A 78 8.60 -5.65 -13.29
C LYS A 78 8.32 -4.71 -14.47
N SER A 79 8.57 -5.14 -15.70
CA SER A 79 8.31 -4.32 -16.90
C SER A 79 6.83 -3.92 -16.99
N GLU A 80 5.94 -4.82 -16.60
CA GLU A 80 4.50 -4.56 -16.60
C GLU A 80 4.10 -3.58 -15.50
N PHE A 81 4.72 -3.69 -14.33
CA PHE A 81 4.52 -2.73 -13.23
C PHE A 81 5.08 -1.35 -13.57
N GLU A 82 6.18 -1.26 -14.32
CA GLU A 82 6.82 -0.01 -14.74
C GLU A 82 6.00 0.77 -15.78
N LYS A 83 5.08 0.12 -16.51
CA LYS A 83 4.17 0.77 -17.47
C LYS A 83 3.04 1.56 -16.79
N ASP A 84 2.89 1.43 -15.48
CA ASP A 84 1.81 2.06 -14.73
C ASP A 84 2.01 3.59 -14.62
N PRO A 85 1.05 4.43 -15.04
CA PRO A 85 1.18 5.88 -14.96
C PRO A 85 1.25 6.42 -13.52
N LEU A 86 0.87 5.63 -12.52
CA LEU A 86 0.95 5.98 -11.10
C LEU A 86 2.21 5.42 -10.42
N LEU A 87 3.12 4.78 -11.15
CA LEU A 87 4.31 4.10 -10.61
C LEU A 87 5.05 4.93 -9.54
N GLU A 88 5.39 6.17 -9.86
CA GLU A 88 6.13 7.05 -8.95
C GLU A 88 5.36 7.32 -7.65
N GLN A 89 4.05 7.52 -7.75
CA GLN A 89 3.18 7.79 -6.60
C GLN A 89 3.02 6.54 -5.73
N LYS A 90 2.93 5.35 -6.35
CA LYS A 90 2.90 4.06 -5.65
C LYS A 90 4.18 3.84 -4.85
N ILE A 91 5.33 4.06 -5.50
CA ILE A 91 6.66 3.97 -4.85
C ILE A 91 6.76 4.96 -3.69
N GLN A 92 6.35 6.21 -3.90
CA GLN A 92 6.43 7.26 -2.87
C GLN A 92 5.57 6.95 -1.64
N LEU A 93 4.32 6.54 -1.86
CA LEU A 93 3.41 6.15 -0.78
C LEU A 93 4.00 4.99 0.05
N THR A 94 4.55 3.99 -0.64
CA THR A 94 5.17 2.81 0.00
C THR A 94 6.41 3.21 0.81
N LYS A 95 7.22 4.14 0.30
CA LYS A 95 8.38 4.68 1.04
C LYS A 95 7.95 5.40 2.31
N TRP A 96 6.89 6.21 2.26
CA TRP A 96 6.35 6.88 3.45
C TRP A 96 5.86 5.86 4.49
N GLU A 97 5.09 4.86 4.06
CA GLU A 97 4.61 3.80 4.96
C GLU A 97 5.77 3.12 5.70
N VAL A 98 6.79 2.67 4.97
CA VAL A 98 7.96 2.00 5.56
C VAL A 98 8.79 2.92 6.45
N ALA A 99 8.87 4.23 6.13
CA ALA A 99 9.56 5.20 6.98
C ALA A 99 8.83 5.42 8.31
N THR A 100 7.50 5.60 8.27
CA THR A 100 6.67 5.80 9.48
C THR A 100 6.64 4.58 10.41
N ALA A 101 6.80 3.37 9.87
CA ALA A 101 6.93 2.15 10.69
C ALA A 101 8.23 2.11 11.52
N LYS A 102 9.22 2.95 11.22
CA LYS A 102 10.54 2.96 11.88
C LYS A 102 10.71 4.10 12.86
N THR A 103 9.89 5.15 12.79
CA THR A 103 10.07 6.37 13.58
C THR A 103 8.81 6.70 14.38
N THR A 104 8.91 6.68 15.71
CA THR A 104 7.83 7.09 16.63
C THR A 104 7.97 8.53 17.11
N LYS A 105 9.06 9.23 16.69
CA LYS A 105 9.40 10.58 17.16
C LYS A 105 8.52 11.68 16.55
N ASP A 106 8.08 11.49 15.31
CA ASP A 106 7.23 12.44 14.61
C ASP A 106 5.82 11.87 14.54
N ARG A 107 4.92 12.30 15.43
CA ARG A 107 3.51 11.95 15.30
C ARG A 107 2.93 12.76 14.15
N PRO A 108 2.29 12.13 13.15
CA PRO A 108 1.52 12.87 12.19
C PRO A 108 0.37 13.62 12.91
N PRO A 109 -0.19 14.66 12.28
CA PRO A 109 -1.45 15.26 12.72
C PRO A 109 -2.52 14.20 12.97
N ALA A 110 -3.44 14.49 13.88
CA ALA A 110 -4.57 13.61 14.15
C ALA A 110 -5.38 13.33 12.87
N SER A 111 -6.04 12.17 12.80
CA SER A 111 -6.82 11.78 11.62
C SER A 111 -7.87 12.83 11.20
N ASP A 112 -8.46 13.52 12.18
CA ASP A 112 -9.44 14.59 11.96
C ASP A 112 -8.89 15.76 11.15
N THR A 113 -7.58 16.01 11.19
CA THR A 113 -6.93 17.03 10.35
C THR A 113 -7.12 16.75 8.85
N TYR A 114 -7.32 15.49 8.46
CA TYR A 114 -7.49 15.07 7.07
C TYR A 114 -8.96 14.88 6.67
N ARG A 115 -9.92 15.09 7.58
CA ARG A 115 -11.35 14.79 7.36
C ARG A 115 -11.92 15.55 6.17
N ASP A 116 -11.70 16.86 6.09
CA ASP A 116 -12.22 17.68 5.00
C ASP A 116 -11.60 17.33 3.65
N MET A 117 -10.32 16.93 3.66
CA MET A 117 -9.62 16.46 2.47
C MET A 117 -10.21 15.14 1.97
N ALA A 118 -10.53 14.21 2.89
CA ALA A 118 -11.20 12.96 2.57
C ALA A 118 -12.61 13.18 2.01
N ILE A 119 -13.41 14.06 2.64
CA ILE A 119 -14.75 14.43 2.16
C ILE A 119 -14.68 15.06 0.78
N ARG A 120 -13.71 15.93 0.52
CA ARG A 120 -13.49 16.54 -0.81
C ARG A 120 -13.16 15.49 -1.86
N ASN A 121 -12.32 14.49 -1.53
CA ASN A 121 -12.00 13.41 -2.46
C ASN A 121 -13.25 12.64 -2.87
N VAL A 122 -14.09 12.27 -1.90
CA VAL A 122 -15.37 11.59 -2.16
C VAL A 122 -16.28 12.48 -2.99
N SER A 123 -16.53 13.72 -2.56
CA SER A 123 -17.49 14.63 -3.20
C SER A 123 -17.13 15.00 -4.65
N MET A 124 -15.83 15.13 -4.95
CA MET A 124 -15.35 15.42 -6.31
C MET A 124 -15.41 14.18 -7.23
N SER A 125 -15.38 12.98 -6.65
CA SER A 125 -15.46 11.73 -7.40
C SER A 125 -16.91 11.38 -7.78
N THR A 126 -17.88 11.79 -6.98
CA THR A 126 -19.32 11.56 -7.25
C THR A 126 -19.92 12.55 -8.25
N LYS A 127 -19.40 13.78 -8.33
CA LYS A 127 -19.89 14.85 -9.22
C LYS A 127 -19.67 14.62 -10.72
N ILE A 128 -19.02 13.54 -11.13
CA ILE A 128 -18.76 13.22 -12.55
C ILE A 128 -19.96 12.45 -13.17
N LEU A 129 -21.01 12.16 -12.39
CA LEU A 129 -22.18 11.38 -12.82
C LEU A 129 -23.50 12.18 -12.96
N ASP A 130 -23.46 13.50 -12.84
CA ASP A 130 -24.59 14.41 -13.15
C ASP A 130 -24.26 15.27 -14.38
#